data_AF-A0A4Y9Y224-F1
#
_entry.id   AF-A0A4Y9Y224-F1
#
_cell.length_a   1.000
_cell.length_b   1.000
_cell.length_c   1.000
_cell.angle_alpha   90.00
_cell.angle_beta   90.00
_cell.angle_gamma   90.00
#
_symmetry.space_group_name_H-M   'P 1'
#
loop_
_entity.id
_entity.type
_entity.pdbx_description
1 polymer ?
#
loop_
_entity_poly.entity_id
_entity_poly.type
_entity_poly.pdbx_seq_one_letter_code
_entity_poly.pdbx_strand_id
1 'polypeptide(L)'
;MTSTSQIDTDSLASFKDAVQQRRTINYDNVVLPSRAQLEQELHEAKLARDQGRISDMQYCKILCTCSHMGDARLNRAVQGSRDAVRGERGRELMKRNFDLTDSEVDESNKQALRLIAMKMENERRSERGMFQRTVTRGL
;
A
#
# COMPACT_ATOMS: atom_id res chain seq x y z
N MET A 1 -51.69 12.67 0.88
CA MET A 1 -50.78 13.01 1.99
C MET A 1 -49.38 12.67 1.54
N THR A 2 -48.61 13.68 1.14
CA THR A 2 -47.24 13.53 0.63
C THR A 2 -46.26 13.70 1.79
N SER A 3 -45.68 12.59 2.26
CA SER A 3 -44.60 12.61 3.25
C SER A 3 -43.30 13.00 2.55
N THR A 4 -42.92 14.27 2.66
CA THR A 4 -41.58 14.75 2.33
C THR A 4 -40.58 14.21 3.34
N SER A 5 -39.74 13.29 2.87
CA SER A 5 -38.54 12.81 3.55
C SER A 5 -37.59 13.99 3.82
N GLN A 6 -37.57 14.46 5.07
CA GLN A 6 -36.51 15.34 5.57
C GLN A 6 -35.20 14.55 5.56
N ILE A 7 -34.31 14.92 4.66
CA ILE A 7 -32.93 14.41 4.63
C ILE A 7 -32.18 15.17 5.71
N ASP A 8 -31.81 14.48 6.78
CA ASP A 8 -31.02 15.03 7.89
C ASP A 8 -29.73 15.69 7.39
N THR A 9 -29.73 17.02 7.41
CA THR A 9 -28.61 17.88 7.00
C THR A 9 -27.36 17.67 7.87
N ASP A 10 -27.54 17.21 9.11
CA ASP A 10 -26.48 16.94 10.07
C ASP A 10 -25.61 15.74 9.65
N SER A 11 -26.21 14.78 8.95
CA SER A 11 -25.49 13.63 8.41
C SER A 11 -24.59 14.02 7.23
N LEU A 12 -25.06 14.97 6.41
CA LEU A 12 -24.30 15.49 5.27
C LEU A 12 -23.12 16.37 5.71
N ALA A 13 -23.31 17.13 6.79
CA ALA A 13 -22.26 17.93 7.42
C ALA A 13 -21.16 17.02 8.01
N SER A 14 -21.53 15.96 8.72
CA SER A 14 -20.60 14.93 9.22
C SER A 14 -19.79 14.26 8.10
N PHE A 15 -20.41 14.04 6.93
CA PHE A 15 -19.73 13.52 5.75
C PHE A 15 -18.71 14.51 5.17
N LYS A 16 -19.04 15.80 5.12
CA LYS A 16 -18.12 16.84 4.65
C LYS A 16 -16.92 17.00 5.60
N ASP A 17 -17.13 16.92 6.90
CA ASP A 17 -16.05 17.00 7.89
C ASP A 17 -15.11 15.80 7.81
N ALA A 18 -15.64 14.58 7.63
CA ALA A 18 -14.84 13.38 7.39
C ALA A 18 -14.01 13.49 6.09
N VAL A 19 -14.56 14.10 5.05
CA VAL A 19 -13.86 14.35 3.78
C VAL A 19 -12.82 15.48 3.91
N GLN A 20 -13.02 16.48 4.77
CA GLN A 20 -12.04 17.56 4.99
C GLN A 20 -10.88 17.12 5.91
N GLN A 21 -11.13 16.25 6.88
CA GLN A 21 -10.07 15.60 7.67
C GLN A 21 -9.08 14.81 6.81
N ARG A 22 -9.43 14.44 5.56
CA ARG A 22 -8.52 13.80 4.58
C ARG A 22 -7.21 14.51 4.37
N ARG A 23 -7.19 15.85 4.43
CA ARG A 23 -6.05 16.64 3.93
C ARG A 23 -4.99 16.96 4.97
N THR A 24 -5.25 16.69 6.24
CA THR A 24 -4.42 17.22 7.34
C THR A 24 -3.83 16.16 8.26
N ILE A 25 -4.25 14.89 8.14
CA ILE A 25 -3.75 13.85 9.04
C ILE A 25 -2.43 13.30 8.48
N ASN A 26 -1.32 13.72 9.11
CA ASN A 26 -0.02 13.13 8.86
C ASN A 26 0.04 11.75 9.54
N TYR A 27 -0.01 10.70 8.73
CA TYR A 27 0.08 9.32 9.21
C TYR A 27 1.53 8.84 9.38
N ASP A 28 2.57 9.62 9.08
CA ASP A 28 3.96 9.15 9.06
C ASP A 28 4.44 8.52 10.36
N ASN A 29 3.85 8.89 11.51
CA ASN A 29 4.22 8.39 12.84
C ASN A 29 3.20 7.43 13.47
N VAL A 30 2.10 7.12 12.78
CA VAL A 30 1.03 6.27 13.32
C VAL A 30 1.21 4.82 12.86
N VAL A 31 0.91 3.85 13.72
CA VAL A 31 0.78 2.45 13.30
C VAL A 31 -0.55 2.30 12.58
N LEU A 32 -0.51 1.98 11.29
CA LEU A 32 -1.72 1.81 10.49
C LEU A 32 -2.21 0.36 10.64
N PRO A 33 -3.53 0.11 10.62
CA PRO A 33 -4.07 -1.24 10.65
C PRO A 33 -3.59 -2.03 9.44
N SER A 34 -3.27 -3.31 9.65
CA SER A 34 -2.81 -4.21 8.60
C SER A 34 -3.92 -4.47 7.57
N ARG A 35 -3.56 -5.07 6.43
CA ARG A 35 -4.53 -5.34 5.36
C ARG A 35 -5.57 -6.34 5.81
N ALA A 36 -5.11 -7.39 6.50
CA ALA A 36 -5.99 -8.37 7.11
C ALA A 36 -6.94 -7.74 8.13
N GLN A 37 -6.47 -6.80 8.95
CA GLN A 37 -7.32 -6.09 9.91
C GLN A 37 -8.42 -5.26 9.22
N LEU A 38 -8.07 -4.52 8.16
CA LEU A 38 -9.06 -3.76 7.38
C LEU A 38 -10.06 -4.67 6.66
N GLU A 39 -9.60 -5.78 6.07
CA GLU A 39 -10.48 -6.76 5.41
C GLU A 39 -11.42 -7.44 6.42
N GLN A 40 -10.92 -7.75 7.61
CA GLN A 40 -11.72 -8.30 8.71
C GLN A 40 -12.79 -7.30 9.16
N GLU A 41 -12.42 -6.04 9.41
CA GLU A 41 -13.36 -5.00 9.85
C GLU A 41 -14.47 -4.77 8.81
N LEU A 42 -14.14 -4.74 7.52
CA LEU A 42 -15.11 -4.65 6.44
C LEU A 42 -16.05 -5.87 6.40
N HIS A 43 -15.51 -7.06 6.61
CA HIS A 43 -16.31 -8.29 6.62
C HIS A 43 -17.29 -8.32 7.80
N GLU A 44 -16.82 -7.97 9.00
CA GLU A 44 -17.64 -7.89 10.21
C GLU A 44 -18.72 -6.82 10.08
N ALA A 45 -18.38 -5.64 9.55
CA ALA A 45 -19.35 -4.58 9.31
C ALA A 45 -20.43 -4.99 8.31
N LYS A 46 -20.05 -5.71 7.25
CA LYS A 46 -21.03 -6.25 6.28
C LYS A 46 -21.97 -7.24 6.96
N LEU A 47 -21.44 -8.19 7.74
CA LEU A 47 -22.25 -9.15 8.49
C LEU A 47 -23.20 -8.46 9.47
N ALA A 48 -22.71 -7.45 10.20
CA ALA A 48 -23.54 -6.67 11.12
C ALA A 48 -24.67 -5.94 10.40
N ARG A 49 -24.41 -5.40 9.20
CA ARG A 49 -25.43 -4.77 8.36
C ARG A 49 -26.46 -5.79 7.88
N ASP A 50 -26.01 -6.92 7.35
CA ASP A 50 -26.88 -7.98 6.83
C ASP A 50 -27.80 -8.55 7.95
N GLN A 51 -27.33 -8.54 9.19
CA GLN A 51 -28.10 -8.92 10.39
C GLN A 51 -28.98 -7.79 10.95
N GLY A 52 -28.98 -6.60 10.35
CA GLY A 52 -29.72 -5.43 10.82
C GLY A 52 -29.21 -4.84 12.14
N ARG A 53 -27.99 -5.19 12.57
CA ARG A 53 -27.37 -4.68 13.82
C ARG A 53 -26.84 -3.26 13.68
N ILE A 54 -26.50 -2.84 12.45
CA ILE A 54 -26.07 -1.48 12.14
C ILE A 54 -26.89 -0.93 10.98
N SER A 55 -27.07 0.39 10.96
CA SER A 55 -27.75 1.09 9.87
C SER A 55 -26.85 1.24 8.65
N ASP A 56 -27.46 1.50 7.48
CA ASP A 56 -26.72 1.82 6.25
C ASP A 56 -25.76 3.00 6.44
N MET A 57 -26.16 4.01 7.21
CA MET A 57 -25.31 5.16 7.50
C MET A 57 -24.09 4.79 8.33
N GLN A 58 -24.25 3.91 9.34
CA GLN A 58 -23.14 3.39 10.13
C GLN A 58 -22.20 2.53 9.29
N TYR A 59 -22.74 1.66 8.44
CA TYR A 59 -21.95 0.85 7.51
C TYR A 59 -21.14 1.72 6.54
N CYS A 60 -21.76 2.77 5.96
CA CYS A 60 -21.07 3.73 5.10
C CYS A 60 -19.93 4.45 5.83
N LYS A 61 -20.11 4.83 7.10
CA LYS A 61 -19.04 5.43 7.91
C LYS A 61 -17.85 4.46 8.06
N ILE A 62 -18.11 3.19 8.36
CA ILE A 62 -17.05 2.17 8.48
C ILE A 62 -16.31 2.00 7.15
N LEU A 63 -17.04 1.92 6.03
CA LEU A 63 -16.46 1.85 4.69
C LEU A 63 -15.54 3.03 4.41
N CYS A 64 -15.99 4.25 4.71
CA CYS A 64 -15.19 5.45 4.54
C CYS A 64 -13.91 5.40 5.39
N THR A 65 -14.01 5.02 6.66
CA THR A 65 -12.84 4.89 7.55
C THR A 65 -11.84 3.86 7.02
N CYS A 66 -12.31 2.67 6.65
CA CYS A 66 -11.45 1.61 6.10
C CYS A 66 -10.76 2.07 4.81
N SER A 67 -11.49 2.74 3.92
CA SER A 67 -10.92 3.32 2.69
C SER A 67 -9.84 4.35 2.97
N HIS A 68 -10.02 5.22 3.98
CA HIS A 68 -9.00 6.19 4.35
C HIS A 68 -7.72 5.54 4.88
N MET A 69 -7.86 4.52 5.71
CA MET A 69 -6.70 3.79 6.24
C MET A 69 -5.97 3.04 5.12
N GLY A 70 -6.72 2.49 4.15
CA GLY A 70 -6.16 1.91 2.93
C GLY A 70 -5.36 2.93 2.10
N ASP A 71 -5.93 4.11 1.86
CA ASP A 71 -5.25 5.19 1.13
C ASP A 71 -3.98 5.67 1.85
N ALA A 72 -4.04 5.81 3.18
CA ALA A 72 -2.88 6.19 3.99
C ALA A 72 -1.73 5.17 3.86
N ARG A 73 -2.05 3.87 3.79
CA ARG A 73 -1.05 2.81 3.58
C ARG A 73 -0.47 2.83 2.19
N LEU A 74 -1.29 3.02 1.17
CA LEU A 74 -0.82 3.18 -0.22
C LEU A 74 0.13 4.37 -0.34
N ASN A 75 -0.23 5.52 0.23
CA ASN A 75 0.63 6.70 0.22
C ASN A 75 1.97 6.44 0.93
N ARG A 76 1.95 5.75 2.09
CA ARG A 76 3.16 5.36 2.81
C ARG A 76 4.03 4.40 2.00
N ALA A 77 3.44 3.40 1.35
CA ALA A 77 4.16 2.47 0.49
C ALA A 77 4.80 3.17 -0.71
N VAL A 78 4.08 4.11 -1.34
CA VAL A 78 4.61 4.94 -2.43
C VAL A 78 5.78 5.80 -1.96
N GLN A 79 5.65 6.43 -0.79
CA GLN A 79 6.74 7.22 -0.22
C GLN A 79 7.95 6.35 0.12
N GLY A 80 7.72 5.20 0.77
CA GLY A 80 8.76 4.22 1.07
C GLY A 80 9.47 3.71 -0.18
N SER A 81 8.75 3.50 -1.28
CA SER A 81 9.33 3.13 -2.57
C SER A 81 10.23 4.23 -3.14
N ARG A 82 9.79 5.50 -3.09
CA ARG A 82 10.60 6.65 -3.53
C ARG A 82 11.87 6.79 -2.71
N ASP A 83 11.78 6.63 -1.40
CA ASP A 83 12.94 6.73 -0.51
C ASP A 83 13.92 5.57 -0.73
N ALA A 84 13.41 4.36 -1.00
CA ALA A 84 14.22 3.20 -1.34
C ALA A 84 15.01 3.41 -2.64
N VAL A 85 14.40 4.02 -3.66
CA VAL A 85 15.09 4.39 -4.91
C VAL A 85 16.22 5.39 -4.67
N ARG A 86 16.08 6.30 -3.69
CA ARG A 86 17.12 7.26 -3.32
C ARG A 86 18.24 6.66 -2.46
N GLY A 87 18.08 5.43 -1.98
CA GLY A 87 19.04 4.78 -1.08
C GLY A 87 19.06 5.38 0.34
N GLU A 88 18.02 6.13 0.71
CA GLU A 88 18.01 6.95 1.94
C GLU A 88 17.51 6.20 3.19
N ARG A 89 17.12 4.91 3.12
CA ARG A 89 16.45 4.22 4.24
C ARG A 89 16.84 2.76 4.48
N GLY A 90 16.84 2.37 5.76
CA GLY A 90 17.17 1.05 6.28
C GLY A 90 15.99 0.07 6.38
N ARG A 91 16.33 -1.19 6.68
CA ARG A 91 15.44 -2.39 6.73
C ARG A 91 14.12 -2.16 7.47
N GLU A 92 14.14 -1.43 8.59
CA GLU A 92 12.98 -1.20 9.45
C GLU A 92 11.89 -0.33 8.80
N LEU A 93 12.29 0.68 8.03
CA LEU A 93 11.35 1.53 7.31
C LEU A 93 10.68 0.78 6.15
N MET A 94 11.40 -0.15 5.52
CA MET A 94 10.84 -1.00 4.47
C MET A 94 9.77 -1.94 5.04
N LYS A 95 10.05 -2.59 6.16
CA LYS A 95 9.03 -3.40 6.88
C LYS A 95 7.80 -2.57 7.21
N ARG A 96 7.99 -1.39 7.78
CA ARG A 96 6.90 -0.52 8.23
C ARG A 96 6.07 0.05 7.07
N ASN A 97 6.69 0.41 5.97
CA ASN A 97 6.00 1.08 4.86
C ASN A 97 5.23 0.11 3.98
N PHE A 98 5.67 -1.15 3.92
CA PHE A 98 5.06 -2.18 3.09
C PHE A 98 4.36 -3.28 3.89
N ASP A 99 4.28 -3.12 5.22
CA ASP A 99 3.77 -4.11 6.17
C ASP A 99 4.41 -5.50 5.97
N LEU A 100 5.70 -5.51 5.65
CA LEU A 100 6.46 -6.72 5.41
C LEU A 100 6.99 -7.30 6.71
N THR A 101 6.93 -8.62 6.80
CA THR A 101 7.63 -9.41 7.80
C THR A 101 9.13 -9.46 7.51
N ASP A 102 9.92 -9.81 8.53
CA ASP A 102 11.36 -10.05 8.41
C ASP A 102 11.69 -11.05 7.30
N SER A 103 10.91 -12.13 7.21
CA SER A 103 11.06 -13.16 6.18
C SER A 103 10.83 -12.62 4.77
N GLU A 104 9.80 -11.80 4.57
CA GLU A 104 9.48 -11.23 3.26
C GLU A 104 10.53 -10.22 2.81
N VAL A 105 11.03 -9.40 3.73
CA VAL A 105 12.15 -8.49 3.45
C VAL A 105 13.41 -9.26 3.06
N ASP A 106 13.74 -10.32 3.78
CA ASP A 106 14.92 -11.12 3.49
C ASP A 106 14.78 -11.88 2.17
N GLU A 107 13.58 -12.38 1.86
CA GLU A 107 13.29 -13.03 0.59
C GLU A 107 13.39 -12.06 -0.58
N SER A 108 12.83 -10.85 -0.44
CA SER A 108 12.94 -9.78 -1.44
C SER A 108 14.40 -9.42 -1.71
N ASN A 109 15.22 -9.26 -0.65
CA ASN A 109 16.64 -9.00 -0.77
C ASN A 109 17.39 -10.15 -1.49
N LYS A 110 17.08 -11.41 -1.15
CA LYS A 110 17.65 -12.58 -1.83
C LYS A 110 17.29 -12.61 -3.31
N GLN A 111 16.05 -12.30 -3.66
CA GLN A 111 15.61 -12.23 -5.05
C GLN A 111 16.33 -11.11 -5.82
N ALA A 112 16.47 -9.93 -5.21
CA ALA A 112 17.21 -8.81 -5.80
C ALA A 112 18.68 -9.18 -6.07
N LEU A 113 19.35 -9.80 -5.09
CA LEU A 113 20.73 -10.26 -5.25
C LEU A 113 20.88 -11.31 -6.36
N ARG A 114 19.95 -12.27 -6.47
CA ARG A 114 19.93 -13.26 -7.55
C ARG A 114 19.80 -12.60 -8.92
N LEU A 115 18.92 -11.61 -9.02
CA LEU A 115 18.68 -10.88 -10.28
C LEU A 115 19.92 -10.07 -10.69
N ILE A 116 20.58 -9.40 -9.74
CA ILE A 116 21.84 -8.69 -9.97
C ILE A 116 22.92 -9.67 -10.42
N ALA A 117 23.12 -10.79 -9.71
CA ALA A 117 24.13 -11.79 -10.07
C ALA A 117 23.91 -12.34 -11.49
N MET A 118 22.64 -12.61 -11.85
CA MET A 118 22.29 -13.05 -13.19
C MET A 118 22.61 -12.00 -14.26
N LYS A 119 22.30 -10.72 -14.02
CA LYS A 119 22.64 -9.63 -14.94
C LYS A 119 24.15 -9.49 -15.14
N MET A 120 24.91 -9.48 -14.04
CA MET A 120 26.38 -9.40 -14.09
C MET A 120 27.00 -10.57 -14.86
N GLU A 121 26.50 -11.80 -14.67
CA GLU A 121 26.98 -12.96 -15.41
C GLU A 121 26.61 -12.89 -16.90
N ASN A 122 25.42 -12.40 -17.24
CA ASN A 122 25.02 -12.17 -18.63
C ASN A 122 25.88 -11.10 -19.31
N GLU A 123 26.22 -10.01 -18.61
CA GLU A 123 27.16 -9.00 -19.09
C GLU A 123 28.54 -9.61 -19.34
N ARG A 124 29.08 -10.39 -18.38
CA ARG A 124 30.36 -11.11 -18.55
C ARG A 124 30.35 -12.04 -19.76
N ARG A 125 29.24 -12.73 -20.03
CA ARG A 125 29.10 -13.62 -21.20
C ARG A 125 29.04 -12.81 -22.50
N SER A 126 28.30 -11.70 -22.49
CA SER A 126 28.22 -10.78 -23.63
C SER A 126 29.60 -10.23 -23.99
N GLU A 127 30.35 -9.75 -23.00
CA GLU A 127 31.72 -9.25 -23.18
C GLU A 127 32.65 -10.31 -23.75
N ARG A 128 32.66 -11.53 -23.18
CA ARG A 128 33.48 -12.64 -23.72
C ARG A 128 33.10 -12.98 -25.16
N GLY A 129 31.81 -12.96 -25.50
CA GLY A 129 31.34 -13.18 -26.86
C GLY A 129 31.82 -12.09 -27.82
N MET A 130 31.82 -10.82 -27.38
CA MET A 130 32.36 -9.70 -28.16
C MET A 130 33.87 -9.85 -28.38
N PHE A 131 34.65 -10.11 -27.32
CA PHE A 131 36.09 -10.33 -27.43
C PHE A 131 36.43 -11.47 -28.39
N GLN A 132 35.73 -12.60 -28.33
CA GLN A 132 35.96 -13.72 -29.25
C GLN A 132 35.61 -13.37 -30.70
N ARG A 133 34.54 -12.59 -30.94
CA ARG A 133 34.19 -12.12 -32.29
C ARG A 133 35.22 -11.15 -32.85
N THR A 134 35.74 -10.24 -32.03
CA THR A 134 36.80 -9.31 -32.45
C THR A 134 38.09 -10.07 -32.79
N VAL A 135 38.48 -11.06 -31.99
CA VAL A 135 39.67 -11.90 -32.25
C VAL A 135 39.50 -12.74 -33.52
N THR A 136 38.32 -13.29 -33.77
CA THR A 136 38.06 -14.16 -34.93
C THR A 136 37.83 -13.41 -36.24
N ARG A 137 37.45 -12.12 -36.20
CA ARG A 137 37.29 -11.29 -37.40
C ARG A 137 38.54 -10.52 -37.83
N GLY A 138 39.60 -10.56 -37.02
CA GLY A 138 40.84 -9.82 -37.25
C GLY A 138 40.67 -8.32 -36.99
N LEU A 139 41.72 -7.70 -36.45
CA LEU A 139 41.89 -6.24 -36.47
C LEU A 139 42.23 -5.78 -37.88
#